data_AF-A0A4V3CM99-F1
#
_entry.id   AF-A0A4V3CM99-F1
#
_cell.length_a   1.000
_cell.length_b   1.000
_cell.length_c   1.000
_cell.angle_alpha   90.00
_cell.angle_beta   90.00
_cell.angle_gamma   90.00
#
_symmetry.space_group_name_H-M   'P 1'
#
loop_
_entity.id
_entity.type
_entity.pdbx_description
1 polymer ?
#
loop_
_entity_poly.entity_id
_entity_poly.type
_entity_poly.pdbx_seq_one_letter_code
_entity_poly.pdbx_strand_id
1 'polypeptide(L)'
;MSRFIEGQSRTQSTLFPEVLDDYIHEDNPIRAVDMFINSLGLSDLGFARCQPANTGRPSYSPATMLKIYLYGYLNRIQSSRRLEKETQRNVELMWLVERLTPDFKTIADFRRDNGNAIQQVCKRFVLICRELNMFTDAIVAIDGTKFKAVNNIAKNYSRGLIKTCIETTEKDIANYLMELDRADRQSRTEDAEKLKGKLAKLQARLVSEKTIQQELETLPDKQISYTDPDSRRMALKHKGVLVGYNVQAAVDTKYHLILAHYVTNNPSDRHQLVPMSQHVQQALGRQQITILADRGYDDSTSFKTVHEAGVTAIVPKIRTSANRKKGLFTKEDFVYNKEKD
;
A
#
# COMPACT_ATOMS: atom_id res chain seq x y z
N MET A 1 1.35 -52.60 -23.41
CA MET A 1 2.09 -51.37 -23.72
C MET A 1 1.29 -50.21 -23.17
N SER A 2 1.90 -49.32 -22.39
CA SER A 2 1.17 -48.18 -21.83
C SER A 2 0.65 -47.31 -22.99
N ARG A 3 -0.59 -46.81 -22.90
CA ARG A 3 -1.21 -45.93 -23.91
C ARG A 3 -0.91 -44.44 -23.62
N PHE A 4 0.05 -44.16 -22.75
CA PHE A 4 0.39 -42.81 -22.32
C PHE A 4 1.74 -42.39 -22.91
N ILE A 5 1.89 -41.08 -23.09
CA ILE A 5 3.20 -40.49 -23.39
C ILE A 5 4.07 -40.67 -22.14
N GLU A 6 5.19 -41.39 -22.28
CA GLU A 6 6.12 -41.67 -21.19
C GLU A 6 7.19 -40.56 -21.10
N GLY A 7 7.53 -40.16 -19.87
CA GLY A 7 8.57 -39.16 -19.63
C GLY A 7 9.99 -39.74 -19.65
N GLN A 8 10.99 -38.88 -19.50
CA GLN A 8 12.39 -39.29 -19.39
C GLN A 8 12.73 -39.80 -17.97
N SER A 9 13.66 -40.76 -17.87
CA SER A 9 14.08 -41.31 -16.57
C SER A 9 14.92 -40.32 -15.78
N ARG A 10 14.69 -40.22 -14.46
CA ARG A 10 15.44 -39.34 -13.54
C ARG A 10 16.92 -39.72 -13.40
N THR A 11 17.30 -40.92 -13.82
CA THR A 11 18.67 -41.44 -13.76
C THR A 11 19.36 -41.44 -15.14
N GLN A 12 18.66 -40.99 -16.19
CA GLN A 12 19.23 -40.87 -17.52
C GLN A 12 20.26 -39.74 -17.52
N SER A 13 21.48 -40.04 -17.95
CA SER A 13 22.56 -39.06 -18.10
C SER A 13 22.61 -38.54 -19.54
N THR A 14 23.06 -37.29 -19.70
CA THR A 14 23.37 -36.67 -20.99
C THR A 14 24.88 -36.66 -21.20
N LEU A 15 25.33 -36.64 -22.47
CA LEU A 15 26.77 -36.58 -22.79
C LEU A 15 27.41 -35.26 -22.33
N PHE A 16 26.67 -34.15 -22.45
CA PHE A 16 27.01 -32.84 -21.92
C PHE A 16 25.90 -32.34 -20.98
N PRO A 17 26.24 -31.71 -19.85
CA PRO A 17 25.24 -31.07 -18.99
C PRO A 17 24.52 -29.95 -19.76
N GLU A 18 23.20 -29.89 -19.64
CA GLU A 18 22.39 -28.77 -20.13
C GLU A 18 22.82 -27.47 -19.42
N VAL A 19 22.93 -26.38 -20.17
CA VAL A 19 23.20 -25.06 -19.61
C VAL A 19 21.90 -24.44 -19.11
N LEU A 20 21.99 -23.43 -18.24
CA LEU A 20 20.79 -22.77 -17.72
C LEU A 20 19.91 -22.18 -18.83
N ASP A 21 20.53 -21.72 -19.92
CA ASP A 21 19.83 -21.08 -21.03
C ASP A 21 18.94 -22.06 -21.81
N ASP A 22 19.28 -23.36 -21.82
CA ASP A 22 18.51 -24.41 -22.50
C ASP A 22 17.11 -24.60 -21.86
N TYR A 23 16.95 -24.24 -20.59
CA TYR A 23 15.69 -24.39 -19.86
C TYR A 23 14.73 -23.21 -20.00
N ILE A 24 15.18 -22.09 -20.57
CA ILE A 24 14.40 -20.86 -20.65
C ILE A 24 14.15 -20.52 -22.12
N HIS A 25 12.89 -20.65 -22.56
CA HIS A 25 12.51 -20.29 -23.93
C HIS A 25 12.80 -18.81 -24.26
N GLU A 26 13.04 -18.48 -25.52
CA GLU A 26 13.34 -17.11 -25.98
C GLU A 26 12.20 -16.12 -25.66
N ASP A 27 10.95 -16.59 -25.73
CA ASP A 27 9.75 -15.80 -25.41
C ASP A 27 9.46 -15.69 -23.90
N ASN A 28 10.31 -16.25 -23.02
CA ASN A 28 10.06 -16.15 -21.59
C ASN A 28 10.20 -14.68 -21.12
N PRO A 29 9.20 -14.10 -20.43
CA PRO A 29 9.23 -12.70 -19.99
C PRO A 29 10.41 -12.37 -19.07
N ILE A 30 11.04 -13.37 -18.44
CA ILE A 30 12.19 -13.16 -17.56
C ILE A 30 13.42 -12.64 -18.32
N ARG A 31 13.52 -12.92 -19.63
CA ARG A 31 14.57 -12.35 -20.49
C ARG A 31 14.37 -10.84 -20.67
N ALA A 32 13.13 -10.39 -20.80
CA ALA A 32 12.83 -8.96 -20.86
C ALA A 32 13.16 -8.24 -19.54
N VAL A 33 12.93 -8.90 -18.40
CA VAL A 33 13.33 -8.39 -17.07
C VAL A 33 14.84 -8.26 -16.97
N ASP A 34 15.59 -9.28 -17.38
CA ASP A 34 17.05 -9.26 -17.37
C ASP A 34 17.60 -8.12 -18.22
N MET A 35 17.16 -8.03 -19.48
CA MET A 35 17.53 -6.97 -20.42
C MET A 35 17.19 -5.58 -19.87
N PHE A 36 15.97 -5.40 -19.36
CA PHE A 36 15.53 -4.13 -18.80
C PHE A 36 16.45 -3.71 -17.65
N ILE A 37 16.70 -4.58 -16.66
CA ILE A 37 17.53 -4.22 -15.50
C ILE A 37 18.98 -3.95 -15.91
N ASN A 38 19.54 -4.75 -16.82
CA ASN A 38 20.91 -4.56 -17.30
C ASN A 38 21.07 -3.25 -18.10
N SER A 39 20.00 -2.71 -18.68
CA SER A 39 20.01 -1.41 -19.38
C SER A 39 20.01 -0.19 -18.44
N LEU A 40 19.81 -0.37 -17.13
CA LEU A 40 19.67 0.73 -16.17
C LEU A 40 21.02 1.18 -15.59
N GLY A 41 21.27 2.49 -15.58
CA GLY A 41 22.34 3.10 -14.80
C GLY A 41 21.99 3.12 -13.30
N LEU A 42 22.18 2.00 -12.61
CA LEU A 42 21.75 1.84 -11.21
C LEU A 42 22.39 2.87 -10.25
N SER A 43 23.64 3.25 -10.50
CA SER A 43 24.32 4.31 -9.73
C SER A 43 23.57 5.65 -9.82
N ASP A 44 23.16 6.03 -11.03
CA ASP A 44 22.47 7.30 -11.30
C ASP A 44 21.05 7.32 -10.72
N LEU A 45 20.42 6.14 -10.62
CA LEU A 45 19.11 5.96 -10.00
C LEU A 45 19.16 5.98 -8.46
N GLY A 46 20.35 6.08 -7.86
CA GLY A 46 20.53 6.20 -6.43
C GLY A 46 20.65 4.87 -5.68
N PHE A 47 20.94 3.77 -6.36
CA PHE A 47 21.26 2.50 -5.67
C PHE A 47 22.60 2.62 -4.95
N ALA A 48 22.61 2.30 -3.66
CA ALA A 48 23.83 2.25 -2.88
C ALA A 48 24.67 1.01 -3.23
N ARG A 49 25.98 1.06 -2.98
CA ARG A 49 26.92 -0.07 -3.15
C ARG A 49 26.96 -0.63 -4.57
N CYS A 50 26.80 0.23 -5.58
CA CYS A 50 27.04 -0.14 -6.98
C CYS A 50 28.52 -0.44 -7.26
N GLN A 51 29.43 0.13 -6.48
CA GLN A 51 30.85 -0.20 -6.50
C GLN A 51 31.19 -1.14 -5.34
N PRO A 52 31.88 -2.27 -5.59
CA PRO A 52 32.28 -3.19 -4.55
C PRO A 52 33.32 -2.54 -3.62
N ALA A 53 33.24 -2.84 -2.33
CA ALA A 53 34.26 -2.42 -1.38
C ALA A 53 35.58 -3.16 -1.64
N ASN A 54 36.72 -2.48 -1.44
CA ASN A 54 38.05 -3.07 -1.61
C ASN A 54 38.36 -4.17 -0.56
N THR A 55 37.63 -4.21 0.55
CA THR A 55 37.85 -5.15 1.66
C THR A 55 36.53 -5.73 2.17
N GLY A 56 36.61 -6.92 2.77
CA GLY A 56 35.47 -7.65 3.31
C GLY A 56 34.83 -8.63 2.33
N ARG A 57 33.69 -9.22 2.71
CA ARG A 57 32.93 -10.12 1.84
C ARG A 57 32.32 -9.33 0.67
N PRO A 58 32.49 -9.76 -0.59
CA PRO A 58 31.84 -9.14 -1.73
C PRO A 58 30.32 -9.09 -1.53
N SER A 59 29.73 -7.92 -1.77
CA SER A 59 28.27 -7.75 -1.76
C SER A 59 27.65 -8.24 -3.07
N TYR A 60 26.42 -8.70 -3.01
CA TYR A 60 25.64 -8.93 -4.22
C TYR A 60 25.40 -7.62 -4.98
N SER A 61 25.37 -7.68 -6.31
CA SER A 61 25.10 -6.49 -7.11
C SER A 61 23.66 -6.00 -6.91
N PRO A 62 23.42 -4.67 -6.91
CA PRO A 62 22.06 -4.12 -6.87
C PRO A 62 21.17 -4.63 -8.01
N ALA A 63 21.75 -4.89 -9.19
CA ALA A 63 21.04 -5.48 -10.33
C ALA A 63 20.45 -6.86 -9.98
N THR A 64 21.26 -7.73 -9.38
CA THR A 64 20.83 -9.08 -8.97
C THR A 64 19.69 -9.00 -7.95
N MET A 65 19.82 -8.14 -6.95
CA MET A 65 18.76 -7.99 -5.94
C MET A 65 17.47 -7.42 -6.54
N LEU A 66 17.57 -6.47 -7.48
CA LEU A 66 16.43 -5.89 -8.19
C LEU A 66 15.72 -6.93 -9.06
N LYS A 67 16.48 -7.81 -9.75
CA LYS A 67 15.96 -8.92 -10.55
C LYS A 67 15.10 -9.87 -9.70
N ILE A 68 15.57 -10.25 -8.51
CA ILE A 68 14.82 -11.10 -7.58
C ILE A 68 13.49 -10.44 -7.19
N TYR A 69 13.51 -9.14 -6.89
CA TYR A 69 12.29 -8.43 -6.49
C TYR A 69 11.29 -8.29 -7.64
N LEU A 70 11.76 -7.94 -8.83
CA LEU A 70 10.88 -7.80 -10.00
C LEU A 70 10.25 -9.15 -10.36
N TYR A 71 11.04 -10.23 -10.36
CA TYR A 71 10.52 -11.58 -10.51
C TYR A 71 9.48 -11.93 -9.44
N GLY A 72 9.77 -11.60 -8.19
CA GLY A 72 8.87 -11.81 -7.06
C GLY A 72 7.52 -11.12 -7.27
N TYR A 73 7.51 -9.86 -7.71
CA TYR A 73 6.27 -9.14 -7.96
C TYR A 73 5.47 -9.72 -9.13
N LEU A 74 6.14 -10.05 -10.24
CA LEU A 74 5.49 -10.68 -11.40
C LEU A 74 4.82 -12.02 -11.03
N ASN A 75 5.47 -12.81 -10.19
CA ASN A 75 4.98 -14.13 -9.75
C ASN A 75 4.21 -14.11 -8.43
N ARG A 76 3.89 -12.91 -7.89
CA ARG A 76 3.15 -12.72 -6.62
C ARG A 76 3.81 -13.38 -5.39
N ILE A 77 5.14 -13.44 -5.39
CA ILE A 77 5.98 -13.91 -4.28
C ILE A 77 6.56 -12.70 -3.52
N GLN A 78 5.84 -12.25 -2.50
CA GLN A 78 6.20 -11.04 -1.75
C GLN A 78 7.14 -11.28 -0.55
N SER A 79 7.23 -12.52 -0.09
CA SER A 79 8.02 -12.88 1.10
C SER A 79 9.49 -13.09 0.75
N SER A 80 10.41 -12.37 1.39
CA SER A 80 11.85 -12.54 1.18
C SER A 80 12.33 -13.96 1.49
N ARG A 81 11.72 -14.65 2.47
CA ARG A 81 12.01 -16.07 2.78
C ARG A 81 11.52 -17.01 1.69
N ARG A 82 10.41 -16.68 1.03
CA ARG A 82 9.96 -17.44 -0.14
C ARG A 82 10.89 -17.18 -1.32
N LEU A 83 11.28 -15.92 -1.56
CA LEU A 83 12.24 -15.56 -2.61
C LEU A 83 13.57 -16.30 -2.46
N GLU A 84 14.13 -16.34 -1.25
CA GLU A 84 15.32 -17.16 -0.94
C GLU A 84 15.13 -18.65 -1.28
N LYS A 85 13.96 -19.23 -1.00
CA LYS A 85 13.68 -20.61 -1.39
C LYS A 85 13.55 -20.78 -2.89
N GLU A 86 12.96 -19.80 -3.59
CA GLU A 86 12.80 -19.86 -5.04
C GLU A 86 14.14 -19.72 -5.78
N THR A 87 15.08 -18.91 -5.30
CA THR A 87 16.42 -18.81 -5.91
C THR A 87 17.18 -20.15 -5.89
N GLN A 88 16.82 -21.06 -4.97
CA GLN A 88 17.44 -22.38 -4.83
C GLN A 88 16.76 -23.50 -5.64
N ARG A 89 15.55 -23.29 -6.18
CA ARG A 89 14.77 -24.37 -6.81
C ARG A 89 14.11 -24.02 -8.13
N ASN A 90 13.85 -22.74 -8.38
CA ASN A 90 13.14 -22.29 -9.56
C ASN A 90 14.14 -21.99 -10.67
N VAL A 91 14.02 -22.69 -11.80
CA VAL A 91 14.95 -22.59 -12.92
C VAL A 91 15.01 -21.17 -13.52
N GLU A 92 13.90 -20.45 -13.55
CA GLU A 92 13.86 -19.06 -14.05
C GLU A 92 14.68 -18.12 -13.17
N LEU A 93 14.57 -18.27 -11.85
CA LEU A 93 15.39 -17.49 -10.93
C LEU A 93 16.85 -17.93 -10.97
N MET A 94 17.13 -19.23 -11.03
CA MET A 94 18.49 -19.72 -11.18
C MET A 94 19.15 -19.15 -12.44
N TRP A 95 18.42 -19.05 -13.55
CA TRP A 95 18.87 -18.41 -14.77
C TRP A 95 19.08 -16.90 -14.56
N LEU A 96 18.08 -16.20 -14.03
CA LEU A 96 18.08 -14.74 -13.88
C LEU A 96 19.18 -14.20 -12.94
N VAL A 97 19.53 -14.96 -11.91
CA VAL A 97 20.57 -14.58 -10.93
C VAL A 97 21.80 -15.46 -10.97
N GLU A 98 22.00 -16.23 -12.04
CA GLU A 98 23.20 -17.04 -12.26
C GLU A 98 23.49 -17.99 -11.06
N ARG A 99 22.44 -18.61 -10.52
CA ARG A 99 22.45 -19.49 -9.33
C ARG A 99 22.93 -18.84 -8.03
N LEU A 100 22.96 -17.51 -7.95
CA LEU A 100 23.18 -16.83 -6.68
C LEU A 100 21.99 -17.08 -5.74
N THR A 101 22.29 -17.38 -4.47
CA THR A 101 21.27 -17.64 -3.44
C THR A 101 21.40 -16.68 -2.26
N PRO A 102 21.00 -15.41 -2.42
CA PRO A 102 20.99 -14.45 -1.32
C PRO A 102 20.02 -14.90 -0.22
N ASP A 103 20.41 -14.70 1.03
CA ASP A 103 19.58 -15.02 2.18
C ASP A 103 18.42 -14.01 2.31
N PHE A 104 17.33 -14.42 2.99
CA PHE A 104 16.16 -13.55 3.11
C PHE A 104 16.45 -12.19 3.74
N LYS A 105 17.47 -12.09 4.61
CA LYS A 105 17.81 -10.84 5.28
C LYS A 105 18.46 -9.88 4.29
N THR A 106 19.43 -10.33 3.49
CA THR A 106 20.02 -9.51 2.43
C THR A 106 18.98 -9.02 1.43
N ILE A 107 18.04 -9.90 1.03
CA ILE A 107 16.93 -9.52 0.16
C ILE A 107 16.07 -8.43 0.84
N ALA A 108 15.63 -8.66 2.08
CA ALA A 108 14.78 -7.71 2.81
C ALA A 108 15.45 -6.34 3.05
N ASP A 109 16.73 -6.36 3.43
CA ASP A 109 17.53 -5.17 3.69
C ASP A 109 17.69 -4.34 2.40
N PHE A 110 17.92 -4.98 1.25
CA PHE A 110 18.01 -4.29 -0.04
C PHE A 110 16.77 -3.45 -0.35
N ARG A 111 15.56 -4.00 -0.17
CA ARG A 111 14.32 -3.24 -0.42
C ARG A 111 14.13 -2.09 0.57
N ARG A 112 14.44 -2.31 1.84
CA ARG A 112 14.33 -1.27 2.88
C ARG A 112 15.24 -0.10 2.58
N ASP A 113 16.48 -0.38 2.16
CA ASP A 113 17.52 0.62 2.04
C ASP A 113 17.49 1.35 0.68
N ASN A 114 16.81 0.80 -0.34
CA ASN A 114 16.77 1.35 -1.71
C ASN A 114 15.37 1.77 -2.19
N GLY A 115 14.44 2.08 -1.28
CA GLY A 115 13.05 2.41 -1.64
C GLY A 115 12.90 3.54 -2.67
N ASN A 116 13.63 4.65 -2.48
CA ASN A 116 13.61 5.78 -3.42
C ASN A 116 14.21 5.41 -4.80
N ALA A 117 15.28 4.60 -4.82
CA ALA A 117 15.90 4.15 -6.07
C ALA A 117 14.97 3.24 -6.87
N ILE A 118 14.22 2.36 -6.20
CA ILE A 118 13.19 1.51 -6.84
C ILE A 118 12.09 2.37 -7.48
N GLN A 119 11.68 3.47 -6.83
CA GLN A 119 10.72 4.41 -7.45
C GLN A 119 11.29 5.05 -8.71
N GLN A 120 12.59 5.40 -8.75
CA GLN A 120 13.25 5.91 -9.95
C GLN A 120 13.30 4.87 -11.07
N VAL A 121 13.47 3.57 -10.75
CA VAL A 121 13.36 2.48 -11.73
C VAL A 121 11.97 2.47 -12.37
N CYS A 122 10.90 2.54 -11.56
CA CYS A 122 9.53 2.61 -12.08
C CYS A 122 9.31 3.84 -12.96
N LYS A 123 9.87 5.00 -12.59
CA LYS A 123 9.84 6.21 -13.41
C LYS A 123 10.56 6.00 -14.75
N ARG A 124 11.72 5.34 -14.76
CA ARG A 124 12.46 5.04 -15.98
C ARG A 124 11.67 4.09 -16.88
N PHE A 125 10.98 3.10 -16.31
CA PHE A 125 10.07 2.22 -17.05
C PHE A 125 8.96 3.02 -17.76
N VAL A 126 8.30 3.94 -17.05
CA VAL A 126 7.26 4.80 -17.64
C VAL A 126 7.83 5.67 -18.78
N LEU A 127 9.07 6.19 -18.64
CA LEU A 127 9.73 6.94 -19.70
C LEU A 127 9.99 6.09 -20.95
N ILE A 128 10.41 4.83 -20.79
CA ILE A 128 10.60 3.91 -21.92
C ILE A 128 9.26 3.63 -22.61
N CYS A 129 8.20 3.33 -21.84
CA CYS A 129 6.86 3.15 -22.41
C CYS A 129 6.37 4.39 -23.17
N ARG A 130 6.76 5.59 -22.73
CA ARG A 130 6.50 6.83 -23.45
C ARG A 130 7.29 6.93 -24.76
N GLU A 131 8.58 6.58 -24.75
CA GLU A 131 9.43 6.53 -25.95
C GLU A 131 8.90 5.52 -26.97
N LEU A 132 8.29 4.42 -26.50
CA LEU A 132 7.61 3.41 -27.32
C LEU A 132 6.18 3.82 -27.76
N ASN A 133 5.76 5.06 -27.50
CA ASN A 133 4.43 5.58 -27.84
C ASN A 133 3.27 4.75 -27.24
N MET A 134 3.45 4.19 -26.04
CA MET A 134 2.38 3.48 -25.32
C MET A 134 1.40 4.42 -24.60
N PHE A 135 1.67 5.73 -24.52
CA PHE A 135 0.81 6.69 -23.81
C PHE A 135 0.27 7.81 -24.72
N THR A 136 -0.22 7.45 -25.91
CA THR A 136 -0.59 8.42 -26.95
C THR A 136 -1.78 9.30 -26.60
N ASP A 137 -2.80 8.72 -25.96
CA ASP A 137 -4.14 9.31 -25.93
C ASP A 137 -4.32 10.28 -24.74
N ALA A 138 -3.38 10.28 -23.78
CA ALA A 138 -3.40 11.14 -22.59
C ALA A 138 -4.71 11.07 -21.79
N ILE A 139 -5.42 9.95 -21.87
CA ILE A 139 -6.60 9.62 -21.08
C ILE A 139 -6.18 8.65 -19.99
N VAL A 140 -6.45 9.01 -18.74
CA VAL A 140 -6.10 8.18 -17.58
C VAL A 140 -7.30 7.96 -16.68
N ALA A 141 -7.40 6.78 -16.10
CA ALA A 141 -8.35 6.47 -15.04
C ALA A 141 -7.67 6.52 -13.67
N ILE A 142 -8.28 7.20 -12.71
CA ILE A 142 -7.79 7.30 -11.33
C ILE A 142 -8.72 6.52 -10.40
N ASP A 143 -8.11 5.71 -9.55
CA ASP A 143 -8.81 5.05 -8.45
C ASP A 143 -7.97 4.99 -7.17
N GLY A 144 -8.68 4.95 -6.05
CA GLY A 144 -8.14 4.97 -4.70
C GLY A 144 -8.39 3.64 -4.01
N THR A 145 -7.34 2.97 -3.56
CA THR A 145 -7.44 1.68 -2.85
C THR A 145 -6.80 1.75 -1.48
N LYS A 146 -7.51 1.22 -0.48
CA LYS A 146 -7.03 1.19 0.91
C LYS A 146 -6.20 -0.07 1.17
N PHE A 147 -4.93 0.10 1.53
CA PHE A 147 -4.00 -1.00 1.83
C PHE A 147 -3.77 -1.13 3.33
N LYS A 148 -3.75 -2.37 3.82
CA LYS A 148 -3.55 -2.67 5.23
C LYS A 148 -2.11 -2.39 5.63
N ALA A 149 -1.93 -1.61 6.70
CA ALA A 149 -0.64 -1.40 7.31
C ALA A 149 -0.26 -2.58 8.22
N VAL A 150 1.00 -2.62 8.65
CA VAL A 150 1.46 -3.53 9.71
C VAL A 150 1.06 -2.94 11.07
N ASN A 151 -0.24 -2.74 11.28
CA ASN A 151 -0.77 -2.28 12.56
C ASN A 151 -2.13 -2.92 12.87
N ASN A 152 -2.30 -3.34 14.12
CA ASN A 152 -3.57 -3.88 14.58
C ASN A 152 -4.55 -2.72 14.85
N ILE A 153 -5.82 -2.89 14.49
CA ILE A 153 -6.90 -1.94 14.76
C ILE A 153 -6.98 -1.60 16.26
N ALA A 154 -6.70 -2.57 17.14
CA ALA A 154 -6.69 -2.36 18.59
C ALA A 154 -5.50 -1.52 19.10
N LYS A 155 -4.45 -1.36 18.30
CA LYS A 155 -3.27 -0.52 18.59
C LYS A 155 -3.33 0.84 17.88
N ASN A 156 -4.54 1.27 17.53
CA ASN A 156 -4.80 2.58 16.95
C ASN A 156 -5.85 3.31 17.79
N TYR A 157 -5.50 4.52 18.22
CA TYR A 157 -6.33 5.35 19.08
C TYR A 157 -6.73 6.62 18.34
N SER A 158 -8.01 6.94 18.36
CA SER A 158 -8.55 8.23 17.92
C SER A 158 -9.30 8.89 19.07
N ARG A 159 -9.52 10.19 19.00
CA ARG A 159 -10.22 10.95 20.05
C ARG A 159 -11.53 10.31 20.50
N GLY A 160 -12.34 9.80 19.57
CA GLY A 160 -13.60 9.13 19.89
C GLY A 160 -13.38 7.78 20.59
N LEU A 161 -12.43 6.98 20.10
CA LEU A 161 -12.15 5.66 20.66
C LEU A 161 -11.56 5.72 22.06
N ILE A 162 -10.58 6.61 22.28
CA ILE A 162 -9.94 6.73 23.59
C ILE A 162 -10.94 7.23 24.63
N LYS A 163 -11.84 8.14 24.25
CA LYS A 163 -12.93 8.59 25.11
C LYS A 163 -13.85 7.44 25.51
N THR A 164 -14.30 6.63 24.55
CA THR A 164 -15.13 5.45 24.85
C THR A 164 -14.39 4.42 25.69
N CYS A 165 -13.08 4.24 25.48
CA CYS A 165 -12.26 3.35 26.31
C CYS A 165 -12.23 3.84 27.77
N ILE A 166 -11.94 5.13 27.99
CA ILE A 166 -11.95 5.75 29.32
C ILE A 166 -13.32 5.59 29.98
N GLU A 167 -14.40 5.94 29.29
CA GLU A 167 -15.77 5.82 29.82
C GLU A 167 -16.12 4.37 30.21
N THR A 168 -15.67 3.39 29.41
CA THR A 168 -15.89 1.95 29.70
C THR A 168 -15.06 1.51 30.90
N THR A 169 -13.78 1.86 30.95
CA THR A 169 -12.88 1.53 32.06
C THR A 169 -13.38 2.16 33.37
N GLU A 170 -13.84 3.41 33.35
CA GLU A 170 -14.42 4.08 34.52
C GLU A 170 -15.71 3.40 35.00
N LYS A 171 -16.58 2.97 34.06
CA LYS A 171 -17.78 2.18 34.39
C LYS A 171 -17.43 0.82 35.00
N ASP A 172 -16.44 0.14 34.47
CA ASP A 172 -15.99 -1.15 35.00
C ASP A 172 -15.40 -0.99 36.42
N ILE A 173 -14.58 0.03 36.65
CA ILE A 173 -14.05 0.36 37.99
C ILE A 173 -15.22 0.61 38.96
N ALA A 174 -16.22 1.40 38.57
CA ALA A 174 -17.39 1.66 39.40
C ALA A 174 -18.17 0.38 39.74
N ASN A 175 -18.37 -0.52 38.77
CA ASN A 175 -19.01 -1.81 39.00
C ASN A 175 -18.22 -2.68 39.97
N TYR A 176 -16.89 -2.76 39.80
CA TYR A 176 -16.02 -3.55 40.68
C TYR A 176 -15.97 -2.99 42.11
N LEU A 177 -16.02 -1.67 42.28
CA LEU A 177 -16.16 -1.05 43.61
C LEU A 177 -17.48 -1.45 44.28
N MET A 178 -18.60 -1.43 43.55
CA MET A 178 -19.89 -1.90 44.08
C MET A 178 -19.89 -3.39 44.44
N GLU A 179 -19.19 -4.22 43.68
CA GLU A 179 -19.04 -5.65 43.99
C GLU A 179 -18.18 -5.88 45.24
N LEU A 180 -17.11 -5.11 45.42
CA LEU A 180 -16.30 -5.12 46.65
C LEU A 180 -17.15 -4.75 47.87
N ASP A 181 -17.92 -3.67 47.80
CA ASP A 181 -18.82 -3.26 48.89
C ASP A 181 -19.85 -4.34 49.25
N ARG A 182 -20.32 -5.12 48.25
CA ARG A 182 -21.22 -6.26 48.48
C ARG A 182 -20.52 -7.45 49.12
N ALA A 183 -19.30 -7.76 48.68
CA ALA A 183 -18.50 -8.87 49.21
C ALA A 183 -18.12 -8.61 50.68
N ASP A 184 -17.77 -7.37 51.02
CA ASP A 184 -17.44 -6.96 52.39
C ASP A 184 -18.66 -7.11 53.32
N ARG A 185 -19.87 -6.73 52.86
CA ARG A 185 -21.13 -6.93 53.59
C ARG A 185 -21.50 -8.41 53.80
N GLN A 186 -21.02 -9.30 52.93
CA GLN A 186 -21.29 -10.75 52.98
C GLN A 186 -20.14 -11.55 53.60
N SER A 187 -19.10 -10.90 54.13
CA SER A 187 -17.92 -11.52 54.75
C SER A 187 -17.20 -12.55 53.86
N ARG A 188 -17.20 -12.34 52.53
CA ARG A 188 -16.50 -13.21 51.57
C ARG A 188 -15.10 -12.68 51.29
N THR A 189 -14.14 -13.08 52.11
CA THR A 189 -12.75 -12.56 52.08
C THR A 189 -11.95 -12.97 50.84
N GLU A 190 -12.08 -14.22 50.36
CA GLU A 190 -11.34 -14.72 49.19
C GLU A 190 -11.74 -14.04 47.86
N ASP A 191 -13.00 -13.63 47.75
CA ASP A 191 -13.52 -12.93 46.56
C ASP A 191 -13.02 -11.47 46.54
N ALA A 192 -12.89 -10.84 47.71
CA ALA A 192 -12.45 -9.45 47.84
C ALA A 192 -10.99 -9.24 47.39
N GLU A 193 -10.07 -10.17 47.67
CA GLU A 193 -8.68 -10.06 47.21
C GLU A 193 -8.54 -10.19 45.69
N LYS A 194 -9.28 -11.11 45.07
CA LYS A 194 -9.32 -11.26 43.60
C LYS A 194 -9.89 -10.01 42.93
N LEU A 195 -10.92 -9.40 43.52
CA LEU A 195 -11.53 -8.16 43.04
C LEU A 195 -10.56 -6.97 43.15
N LYS A 196 -9.84 -6.82 44.28
CA LYS A 196 -8.80 -5.79 44.45
C LYS A 196 -7.69 -5.89 43.39
N GLY A 197 -7.23 -7.10 43.09
CA GLY A 197 -6.22 -7.33 42.05
C GLY A 197 -6.69 -6.95 40.64
N LYS A 198 -7.97 -7.19 40.31
CA LYS A 198 -8.57 -6.74 39.05
C LYS A 198 -8.72 -5.22 38.99
N LEU A 199 -9.12 -4.61 40.10
CA LEU A 199 -9.32 -3.17 40.20
C LEU A 199 -8.00 -2.41 40.03
N ALA A 200 -6.90 -2.89 40.62
CA ALA A 200 -5.56 -2.32 40.41
C ALA A 200 -5.14 -2.34 38.93
N LYS A 201 -5.45 -3.43 38.21
CA LYS A 201 -5.19 -3.52 36.75
C LYS A 201 -6.02 -2.52 35.95
N LEU A 202 -7.30 -2.33 36.30
CA LEU A 202 -8.17 -1.35 35.64
C LEU A 202 -7.73 0.09 35.93
N GLN A 203 -7.31 0.40 37.16
CA GLN A 203 -6.77 1.71 37.50
C GLN A 203 -5.48 2.02 36.72
N ALA A 204 -4.54 1.05 36.64
CA ALA A 204 -3.33 1.21 35.84
C ALA A 204 -3.66 1.42 34.35
N ARG A 205 -4.66 0.69 33.83
CA ARG A 205 -5.17 0.88 32.47
C ARG A 205 -5.76 2.28 32.28
N LEU A 206 -6.57 2.78 33.21
CA LEU A 206 -7.17 4.12 33.13
C LEU A 206 -6.10 5.22 33.10
N VAL A 207 -5.04 5.08 33.90
CA VAL A 207 -3.89 6.01 33.86
C VAL A 207 -3.26 5.99 32.47
N SER A 208 -2.99 4.80 31.91
CA SER A 208 -2.42 4.69 30.57
C SER A 208 -3.33 5.29 29.49
N GLU A 209 -4.65 5.08 29.57
CA GLU A 209 -5.62 5.64 28.61
C GLU A 209 -5.68 7.17 28.70
N LYS A 210 -5.56 7.75 29.90
CA LYS A 210 -5.47 9.21 30.10
C LYS A 210 -4.16 9.78 29.56
N THR A 211 -3.04 9.08 29.72
CA THR A 211 -1.76 9.48 29.10
C THR A 211 -1.86 9.49 27.58
N ILE A 212 -2.45 8.44 26.97
CA ILE A 212 -2.68 8.36 25.52
C ILE A 212 -3.58 9.52 25.06
N GLN A 213 -4.62 9.86 25.83
CA GLN A 213 -5.49 10.98 25.51
C GLN A 213 -4.73 12.32 25.48
N GLN A 214 -3.82 12.56 26.42
CA GLN A 214 -2.99 13.76 26.46
C GLN A 214 -2.03 13.82 25.27
N GLU A 215 -1.35 12.71 24.97
CA GLU A 215 -0.46 12.58 23.81
C GLU A 215 -1.22 12.85 22.51
N LEU A 216 -2.44 12.33 22.39
CA LEU A 216 -3.28 12.46 21.20
C LEU A 216 -3.68 13.91 20.89
N GLU A 217 -3.85 14.77 21.90
CA GLU A 217 -4.16 16.19 21.69
C GLU A 217 -2.95 17.01 21.20
N THR A 218 -1.72 16.49 21.34
CA THR A 218 -0.52 17.14 20.77
C THR A 218 -0.37 16.91 19.27
N LEU A 219 -1.05 15.90 18.72
CA LEU A 219 -0.93 15.52 17.31
C LEU A 219 -1.96 16.25 16.42
N PRO A 220 -1.57 16.69 15.22
CA PRO A 220 -2.43 17.49 14.34
C PRO A 220 -3.66 16.73 13.84
N ASP A 221 -3.56 15.42 13.65
CA ASP A 221 -4.62 14.53 13.16
C ASP A 221 -5.39 13.81 14.27
N LYS A 222 -5.00 14.04 15.53
CA LYS A 222 -5.64 13.46 16.73
C LYS A 222 -5.79 11.94 16.65
N GLN A 223 -4.77 11.29 16.11
CA GLN A 223 -4.71 9.84 15.95
C GLN A 223 -3.31 9.30 16.22
N ILE A 224 -3.23 8.19 16.98
CA ILE A 224 -1.99 7.49 17.30
C ILE A 224 -2.05 6.06 16.77
N SER A 225 -0.95 5.62 16.15
CA SER A 225 -0.72 4.25 15.70
C SER A 225 0.62 3.76 16.25
N TYR A 226 0.64 2.74 17.11
CA TYR A 226 1.89 2.33 17.78
C TYR A 226 2.83 1.46 16.95
N THR A 227 2.29 0.56 16.13
CA THR A 227 3.14 -0.38 15.36
C THR A 227 3.66 0.25 14.07
N ASP A 228 2.83 1.07 13.44
CA ASP A 228 3.13 1.79 12.20
C ASP A 228 2.63 3.23 12.36
N PRO A 229 3.50 4.17 12.81
CA PRO A 229 3.12 5.54 13.16
C PRO A 229 2.47 6.34 12.03
N ASP A 230 2.76 6.00 10.77
CA ASP A 230 2.21 6.71 9.61
C ASP A 230 0.84 6.15 9.19
N SER A 231 0.48 4.94 9.63
CA SER A 231 -0.81 4.35 9.31
C SER A 231 -1.99 5.08 9.95
N ARG A 232 -3.11 5.19 9.22
CA ARG A 232 -4.35 5.83 9.70
C ARG A 232 -5.54 4.92 9.65
N ARG A 233 -6.54 5.22 10.48
CA ARG A 233 -7.81 4.47 10.52
C ARG A 233 -8.71 4.94 9.38
N MET A 234 -9.10 4.03 8.49
CA MET A 234 -9.84 4.32 7.28
C MET A 234 -11.12 3.47 7.19
N ALA A 235 -12.24 4.10 6.86
CA ALA A 235 -13.50 3.39 6.64
C ALA A 235 -13.50 2.67 5.28
N LEU A 236 -13.99 1.43 5.26
CA LEU A 236 -14.14 0.63 4.03
C LEU A 236 -15.52 0.84 3.41
N LYS A 237 -15.64 0.64 2.09
CA LYS A 237 -16.91 0.78 1.32
C LYS A 237 -18.00 -0.19 1.85
N HIS A 238 -17.63 -1.37 2.34
CA HIS A 238 -18.52 -2.33 2.99
C HIS A 238 -18.18 -2.40 4.48
N LYS A 239 -19.15 -2.06 5.35
CA LYS A 239 -19.08 -2.02 6.83
C LYS A 239 -17.77 -2.59 7.40
N GLY A 240 -16.86 -1.71 7.80
CA GLY A 240 -15.58 -2.12 8.33
C GLY A 240 -14.61 -0.96 8.41
N VAL A 241 -13.56 -1.18 9.20
CA VAL A 241 -12.48 -0.22 9.37
C VAL A 241 -11.16 -0.95 9.19
N LEU A 242 -10.25 -0.28 8.49
CA LEU A 242 -8.88 -0.71 8.29
C LEU A 242 -7.94 0.29 8.98
N VAL A 243 -6.81 -0.17 9.49
CA VAL A 243 -5.67 0.72 9.77
C VAL A 243 -4.65 0.50 8.67
N GLY A 244 -4.32 1.57 7.95
CA GLY A 244 -3.70 1.44 6.65
C GLY A 244 -3.37 2.76 5.98
N TYR A 245 -3.15 2.65 4.68
CA TYR A 245 -2.83 3.74 3.77
C TYR A 245 -3.86 3.78 2.65
N ASN A 246 -4.08 4.96 2.09
CA ASN A 246 -4.85 5.13 0.88
C ASN A 246 -3.85 5.29 -0.28
N VAL A 247 -3.86 4.34 -1.21
CA VAL A 247 -2.99 4.33 -2.37
C VAL A 247 -3.79 4.79 -3.56
N GLN A 248 -3.34 5.86 -4.18
CA GLN A 248 -3.94 6.45 -5.37
C GLN A 248 -3.14 5.97 -6.58
N ALA A 249 -3.82 5.51 -7.61
CA ALA A 249 -3.19 5.04 -8.84
C ALA A 249 -3.87 5.66 -10.06
N ALA A 250 -3.06 6.08 -11.03
CA ALA A 250 -3.50 6.49 -12.34
C ALA A 250 -3.06 5.45 -13.38
N VAL A 251 -4.02 4.98 -14.16
CA VAL A 251 -3.84 3.90 -15.13
C VAL A 251 -4.23 4.41 -16.52
N ASP A 252 -3.40 4.10 -17.52
CA ASP A 252 -3.72 4.36 -18.92
C ASP A 252 -4.91 3.53 -19.39
N THR A 253 -5.77 4.10 -20.23
CA THR A 253 -7.01 3.44 -20.67
C THR A 253 -6.81 2.43 -21.81
N LYS A 254 -5.69 2.48 -22.53
CA LYS A 254 -5.45 1.67 -23.73
C LYS A 254 -4.62 0.41 -23.46
N TYR A 255 -3.51 0.55 -22.75
CA TYR A 255 -2.59 -0.56 -22.42
C TYR A 255 -2.65 -0.97 -20.94
N HIS A 256 -3.49 -0.31 -20.14
CA HIS A 256 -3.70 -0.62 -18.72
C HIS A 256 -2.42 -0.57 -17.87
N LEU A 257 -1.48 0.28 -18.27
CA LEU A 257 -0.25 0.52 -17.53
C LEU A 257 -0.45 1.58 -16.45
N ILE A 258 0.14 1.34 -15.27
CA ILE A 258 0.15 2.30 -14.18
C ILE A 258 1.15 3.41 -14.52
N LEU A 259 0.66 4.63 -14.69
CA LEU A 259 1.45 5.81 -15.04
C LEU A 259 2.07 6.49 -13.82
N ALA A 260 1.26 6.61 -12.77
CA ALA A 260 1.65 7.27 -11.56
C ALA A 260 0.87 6.70 -10.38
N HIS A 261 1.49 6.71 -9.22
CA HIS A 261 0.87 6.32 -7.97
C HIS A 261 1.47 7.14 -6.83
N TYR A 262 0.70 7.33 -5.77
CA TYR A 262 1.24 7.84 -4.51
C TYR A 262 0.44 7.32 -3.33
N VAL A 263 1.05 7.39 -2.15
CA VAL A 263 0.48 6.90 -0.89
C VAL A 263 0.12 8.09 -0.03
N THR A 264 -1.10 8.10 0.49
CA THR A 264 -1.60 9.15 1.39
C THR A 264 -2.26 8.56 2.62
N ASN A 265 -2.19 9.33 3.70
CA ASN A 265 -2.85 9.03 4.97
C ASN A 265 -4.29 9.55 5.02
N ASN A 266 -4.73 10.27 3.98
CA ASN A 266 -6.11 10.74 3.90
C ASN A 266 -7.07 9.56 3.61
N PRO A 267 -8.05 9.27 4.49
CA PRO A 267 -9.00 8.17 4.30
C PRO A 267 -9.97 8.38 3.13
N SER A 268 -10.08 9.61 2.64
CA SER A 268 -11.02 10.05 1.62
C SER A 268 -10.32 10.39 0.31
N ASP A 269 -10.95 10.00 -0.79
CA ASP A 269 -10.50 10.32 -2.16
C ASP A 269 -10.90 11.75 -2.57
N ARG A 270 -11.83 12.37 -1.82
CA ARG A 270 -12.17 13.79 -1.91
C ARG A 270 -10.90 14.61 -1.71
N HIS A 271 -10.53 15.41 -2.72
CA HIS A 271 -9.27 16.19 -2.84
C HIS A 271 -8.02 15.45 -3.35
N GLN A 272 -8.11 14.17 -3.75
CA GLN A 272 -6.96 13.46 -4.33
C GLN A 272 -6.80 13.69 -5.85
N LEU A 273 -7.75 14.40 -6.48
CA LEU A 273 -7.72 14.69 -7.92
C LEU A 273 -6.54 15.60 -8.31
N VAL A 274 -6.30 16.67 -7.55
CA VAL A 274 -5.22 17.65 -7.80
C VAL A 274 -3.82 17.02 -7.69
N PRO A 275 -3.45 16.38 -6.56
CA PRO A 275 -2.13 15.75 -6.48
C PRO A 275 -1.95 14.68 -7.55
N MET A 276 -2.96 13.85 -7.81
CA MET A 276 -2.84 12.81 -8.83
C MET A 276 -2.67 13.39 -10.25
N SER A 277 -3.38 14.48 -10.58
CA SER A 277 -3.23 15.12 -11.89
C SER A 277 -1.81 15.66 -12.11
N GLN A 278 -1.19 16.24 -11.09
CA GLN A 278 0.20 16.72 -11.16
C GLN A 278 1.19 15.58 -11.43
N HIS A 279 1.04 14.45 -10.72
CA HIS A 279 1.90 13.29 -10.93
C HIS A 279 1.72 12.70 -12.34
N VAL A 280 0.49 12.67 -12.86
CA VAL A 280 0.21 12.21 -14.24
C VAL A 280 0.83 13.15 -15.26
N GLN A 281 0.63 14.47 -15.12
CA GLN A 281 1.23 15.46 -16.02
C GLN A 281 2.76 15.35 -16.05
N GLN A 282 3.38 15.15 -14.89
CA GLN A 282 4.83 14.95 -14.79
C GLN A 282 5.27 13.64 -15.46
N ALA A 283 4.53 12.54 -15.26
CA ALA A 283 4.85 11.24 -15.86
C ALA A 283 4.71 11.25 -17.39
N LEU A 284 3.64 11.85 -17.91
CA LEU A 284 3.40 11.97 -19.34
C LEU A 284 4.28 13.05 -19.99
N GLY A 285 4.71 14.06 -19.24
CA GLY A 285 5.37 15.25 -19.78
C GLY A 285 4.42 16.10 -20.63
N ARG A 286 3.12 16.10 -20.31
CA ARG A 286 2.06 16.84 -21.02
C ARG A 286 1.19 17.58 -20.00
N GLN A 287 0.82 18.81 -20.33
CA GLN A 287 -0.12 19.58 -19.50
C GLN A 287 -1.58 19.20 -19.81
N GLN A 288 -1.92 19.05 -21.09
CA GLN A 288 -3.28 18.70 -21.50
C GLN A 288 -3.50 17.19 -21.38
N ILE A 289 -4.32 16.81 -20.40
CA ILE A 289 -4.67 15.41 -20.11
C ILE A 289 -6.16 15.29 -19.78
N THR A 290 -6.73 14.11 -20.01
CA THR A 290 -8.10 13.79 -19.59
C THR A 290 -8.05 12.76 -18.48
N ILE A 291 -8.77 13.04 -17.39
CA ILE A 291 -8.82 12.18 -16.21
C ILE A 291 -10.25 11.66 -16.02
N LEU A 292 -10.39 10.35 -15.90
CA LEU A 292 -11.61 9.67 -15.50
C LEU A 292 -11.46 9.27 -14.03
N ALA A 293 -12.42 9.59 -13.17
CA ALA A 293 -12.37 9.15 -11.77
C ALA A 293 -13.76 8.82 -11.21
N ASP A 294 -13.78 8.04 -10.12
CA ASP A 294 -15.03 7.68 -9.45
C ASP A 294 -15.68 8.88 -8.76
N ARG A 295 -16.95 8.73 -8.37
CA ARG A 295 -17.71 9.80 -7.70
C ARG A 295 -17.04 10.31 -6.42
N GLY A 296 -16.16 9.54 -5.77
CA GLY A 296 -15.46 9.93 -4.55
C GLY A 296 -14.52 11.12 -4.75
N TYR A 297 -14.12 11.39 -5.99
CA TYR A 297 -13.28 12.52 -6.38
C TYR A 297 -14.06 13.81 -6.68
N ASP A 298 -15.40 13.80 -6.54
CA ASP A 298 -16.23 14.99 -6.77
C ASP A 298 -15.94 16.09 -5.74
N ASP A 299 -15.14 17.06 -6.16
CA ASP A 299 -14.77 18.23 -5.39
C ASP A 299 -14.68 19.48 -6.27
N SER A 300 -15.59 20.43 -6.04
CA SER A 300 -15.71 21.65 -6.86
C SER A 300 -14.45 22.50 -6.88
N THR A 301 -13.74 22.58 -5.75
CA THR A 301 -12.46 23.29 -5.66
C THR A 301 -11.39 22.60 -6.50
N SER A 302 -11.28 21.27 -6.40
CA SER A 302 -10.34 20.49 -7.21
C SER A 302 -10.61 20.64 -8.70
N PHE A 303 -11.88 20.62 -9.16
CA PHE A 303 -12.21 20.79 -10.58
C PHE A 303 -11.71 22.11 -11.16
N LYS A 304 -11.89 23.21 -10.43
CA LYS A 304 -11.39 24.52 -10.85
C LYS A 304 -9.86 24.49 -11.00
N THR A 305 -9.16 24.01 -9.97
CA THR A 305 -7.70 23.96 -9.95
C THR A 305 -7.13 23.09 -11.07
N VAL A 306 -7.68 21.89 -11.29
CA VAL A 306 -7.18 21.00 -12.34
C VAL A 306 -7.52 21.54 -13.73
N HIS A 307 -8.68 22.17 -13.91
CA HIS A 307 -9.05 22.81 -15.18
C HIS A 307 -8.12 23.96 -15.55
N GLU A 308 -7.81 24.83 -14.59
CA GLU A 308 -6.82 25.91 -14.76
C GLU A 308 -5.42 25.37 -15.07
N ALA A 309 -5.10 24.16 -14.59
CA ALA A 309 -3.84 23.46 -14.89
C ALA A 309 -3.85 22.67 -16.22
N GLY A 310 -4.90 22.78 -17.04
CA GLY A 310 -5.00 22.13 -18.35
C GLY A 310 -5.58 20.71 -18.34
N VAL A 311 -6.19 20.28 -17.23
CA VAL A 311 -6.72 18.93 -17.05
C VAL A 311 -8.24 18.93 -17.25
N THR A 312 -8.73 18.01 -18.09
CA THR A 312 -10.16 17.76 -18.24
C THR A 312 -10.56 16.58 -17.36
N ALA A 313 -11.22 16.84 -16.23
CA ALA A 313 -11.67 15.79 -15.31
C ALA A 313 -13.13 15.42 -15.56
N ILE A 314 -13.40 14.13 -15.79
CA ILE A 314 -14.72 13.55 -16.00
C ILE A 314 -15.03 12.68 -14.79
N VAL A 315 -15.91 13.20 -13.93
CA VAL A 315 -16.25 12.59 -12.65
C VAL A 315 -17.77 12.63 -12.44
N PRO A 316 -18.41 11.51 -12.07
CA PRO A 316 -19.82 11.52 -11.73
C PRO A 316 -20.10 12.39 -10.49
N LYS A 317 -21.04 13.32 -10.62
CA LYS A 317 -21.45 14.22 -9.53
C LYS A 317 -22.07 13.46 -8.34
N ILE A 318 -21.66 13.76 -7.12
CA ILE A 318 -22.29 13.23 -5.91
C ILE A 318 -23.62 13.95 -5.66
N ARG A 319 -24.68 13.16 -5.50
CA ARG A 319 -26.00 13.64 -5.06
C ARG A 319 -26.05 13.66 -3.54
N THR A 320 -25.71 14.79 -2.93
CA THR A 320 -25.69 14.97 -1.46
C THR A 320 -26.99 15.49 -0.87
N SER A 321 -27.95 15.97 -1.68
CA SER A 321 -29.15 16.60 -1.14
C SER A 321 -30.08 15.58 -0.47
N ALA A 322 -30.30 15.72 0.84
CA ALA A 322 -31.35 15.01 1.56
C ALA A 322 -32.76 15.45 1.12
N ASN A 323 -32.87 16.56 0.39
CA ASN A 323 -34.13 17.14 -0.12
C ASN A 323 -34.99 16.12 -0.85
N ARG A 324 -34.41 15.29 -1.72
CA ARG A 324 -35.16 14.25 -2.44
C ARG A 324 -35.81 13.23 -1.48
N LYS A 325 -35.12 12.87 -0.39
CA LYS A 325 -35.68 12.01 0.68
C LYS A 325 -36.73 12.74 1.53
N LYS A 326 -36.69 14.07 1.56
CA LYS A 326 -37.65 14.93 2.27
C LYS A 326 -38.81 15.40 1.37
N GLY A 327 -38.88 14.96 0.12
CA GLY A 327 -39.90 15.40 -0.85
C GLY A 327 -39.72 16.84 -1.36
N LEU A 328 -38.56 17.46 -1.13
CA LEU A 328 -38.24 18.83 -1.57
C LEU A 328 -37.49 18.82 -2.90
N PHE A 329 -37.63 19.91 -3.66
CA PHE A 329 -36.87 20.13 -4.88
C PHE A 329 -35.36 20.11 -4.63
N THR A 330 -34.65 19.56 -5.60
CA THR A 330 -33.19 19.43 -5.68
C THR A 330 -32.67 20.34 -6.76
N LYS A 331 -31.35 20.60 -6.80
CA LYS A 331 -30.73 21.41 -7.87
C LYS A 331 -31.00 20.90 -9.29
N GLU A 332 -31.35 19.61 -9.46
CA GLU A 332 -31.69 19.04 -10.78
C GLU A 332 -33.08 19.48 -11.27
N ASP A 333 -33.96 19.90 -10.35
CA ASP A 333 -35.30 20.38 -10.67
C ASP A 333 -35.30 21.86 -11.12
N PHE A 334 -34.13 22.51 -11.07
CA PHE A 334 -33.92 23.88 -11.52
C PHE A 334 -33.00 23.90 -12.73
N VAL A 335 -33.42 24.59 -13.78
CA VAL A 335 -32.62 24.84 -14.98
C VAL A 335 -32.10 26.27 -14.90
N TYR A 336 -30.78 26.43 -14.92
CA TYR A 336 -30.16 27.76 -14.93
C TYR A 336 -30.48 28.48 -16.25
N ASN A 337 -31.05 29.68 -16.17
CA ASN A 337 -31.31 30.53 -17.32
C ASN A 337 -30.44 31.79 -17.26
N LYS A 338 -29.37 31.82 -18.06
CA LYS A 338 -28.38 32.90 -18.10
C LYS A 338 -28.96 34.30 -18.41
N GLU A 339 -30.15 34.39 -19.02
CA GLU A 339 -30.77 35.68 -19.37
C GLU A 339 -31.73 36.20 -18.29
N LYS A 340 -32.17 35.36 -17.36
CA LYS A 340 -33.19 35.70 -16.35
C LYS A 340 -32.71 35.60 -14.90
N ASP A 341 -31.60 34.91 -14.66
CA ASP A 341 -30.89 34.78 -13.38
C ASP A 341 -29.48 35.37 -13.50
#